data_AF-A0A7X6UD81-F1
#
_entry.id   AF-A0A7X6UD81-F1
#
_cell.length_a   1.000
_cell.length_b   1.000
_cell.length_c   1.000
_cell.angle_alpha   90.00
_cell.angle_beta   90.00
_cell.angle_gamma   90.00
#
_symmetry.space_group_name_H-M   'P 1'
#
loop_
_entity.id
_entity.type
_entity.pdbx_description
1 polymer ?
#
loop_
_entity_poly.entity_id
_entity_poly.type
_entity_poly.pdbx_seq_one_letter_code
_entity_poly.pdbx_strand_id
1 'polypeptide(L)'
;LPIGYHVDDRLARAEADPEGFTRDAQASMAAHVQAMVEFQDAGAEVFDYGNSIRDEARKGGYDRAFEFPGFVPAYIRPLFCEGLGPFRWAALSGDPEDIRVTDEALKELFPENTHLHNWLDAAADRVEFEGLPARICWLGYGERHQAGLLFNRLVAEGKVKAPIVIGRDHLDSGSVASPYRETEAMADGSDAIADWPLLNALTAASSGATWVSIHHGGGVGIGRSIHTGQVSVADGTELAAQKLERLLTNDPGMGVIRHADAGYQRAVDVAAERGVRVPVTPTIRNTEQPW
;
A
#
# COMPACT_ATOMS: atom_id res chain seq x y z
N LEU A 1 10.17 -22.80 -3.90
CA LEU A 1 10.28 -24.28 -3.78
C LEU A 1 11.77 -24.61 -3.67
N PRO A 2 12.20 -25.54 -2.80
CA PRO A 2 13.61 -25.93 -2.75
C PRO A 2 14.12 -26.45 -4.10
N ILE A 3 15.39 -26.18 -4.42
CA ILE A 3 16.04 -26.66 -5.64
C ILE A 3 16.01 -28.20 -5.64
N GLY A 4 15.63 -28.79 -6.79
CA GLY A 4 15.55 -30.24 -6.96
C GLY A 4 14.25 -30.88 -6.45
N TYR A 5 13.33 -30.12 -5.85
CA TYR A 5 12.02 -30.64 -5.44
C TYR A 5 11.02 -30.52 -6.59
N HIS A 6 10.15 -31.53 -6.77
CA HIS A 6 9.03 -31.44 -7.71
C HIS A 6 7.86 -30.65 -7.08
N VAL A 7 7.14 -29.89 -7.90
CA VAL A 7 6.02 -29.05 -7.41
C VAL A 7 4.91 -29.90 -6.78
N ASP A 8 4.66 -31.09 -7.32
CA ASP A 8 3.62 -32.01 -6.83
C ASP A 8 3.94 -32.57 -5.44
N ASP A 9 5.23 -32.72 -5.11
CA ASP A 9 5.67 -33.26 -3.82
C ASP A 9 5.67 -32.22 -2.70
N ARG A 10 5.49 -30.92 -3.02
CA ARG A 10 5.78 -29.82 -2.08
C ARG A 10 5.04 -29.93 -0.75
N LEU A 11 3.76 -30.30 -0.79
CA LEU A 11 2.91 -30.37 0.41
C LEU A 11 3.29 -31.58 1.26
N ALA A 12 3.42 -32.75 0.63
CA ALA A 12 3.83 -33.98 1.31
C ALA A 12 5.20 -33.83 1.98
N ARG A 13 6.17 -33.16 1.32
CA ARG A 13 7.49 -32.91 1.89
C ARG A 13 7.45 -31.90 3.05
N ALA A 14 6.68 -30.81 2.90
CA ALA A 14 6.53 -29.83 3.96
C ALA A 14 5.81 -30.41 5.19
N GLU A 15 4.85 -31.31 5.01
CA GLU A 15 4.16 -32.00 6.11
C GLU A 15 5.04 -33.03 6.81
N ALA A 16 5.85 -33.77 6.04
CA ALA A 16 6.71 -34.83 6.57
C ALA A 16 7.89 -34.29 7.41
N ASP A 17 8.51 -33.20 6.97
CA ASP A 17 9.62 -32.53 7.68
C ASP A 17 9.56 -31.00 7.46
N PRO A 18 8.74 -30.29 8.25
CA PRO A 18 8.59 -28.83 8.10
C PRO A 18 9.88 -28.05 8.32
N GLU A 19 10.72 -28.48 9.27
CA GLU A 19 11.99 -27.83 9.59
C GLU A 19 13.01 -28.04 8.48
N GLY A 20 13.14 -29.28 7.99
CA GLY A 20 13.99 -29.61 6.86
C GLY A 20 13.56 -28.91 5.57
N PHE A 21 12.26 -28.91 5.27
CA PHE A 21 11.72 -28.20 4.11
C PHE A 21 12.02 -26.70 4.18
N THR A 22 11.89 -26.08 5.36
CA THR A 22 12.20 -24.66 5.56
C THR A 22 13.68 -24.38 5.34
N ARG A 23 14.56 -25.21 5.91
CA ARG A 23 16.01 -25.08 5.77
C ARG A 23 16.46 -25.24 4.31
N ASP A 24 15.90 -26.22 3.59
CA ASP A 24 16.20 -26.44 2.17
C ASP A 24 15.67 -25.29 1.29
N ALA A 25 14.51 -24.73 1.66
CA ALA A 25 13.96 -23.54 1.00
C ALA A 25 14.85 -22.31 1.23
N GLN A 26 15.37 -22.10 2.44
CA GLN A 26 16.29 -21.01 2.77
C GLN A 26 17.62 -21.13 2.02
N ALA A 27 18.20 -22.34 1.94
CA ALA A 27 19.39 -22.57 1.12
C ALA A 27 19.14 -22.25 -0.37
N SER A 28 17.96 -22.59 -0.87
CA SER A 28 17.57 -22.26 -2.25
C SER A 28 17.35 -20.76 -2.46
N MET A 29 16.78 -20.07 -1.47
CA MET A 29 16.63 -18.61 -1.49
C MET A 29 17.98 -17.90 -1.40
N ALA A 30 18.93 -18.42 -0.62
CA ALA A 30 20.30 -17.91 -0.55
C ALA A 30 20.99 -17.96 -1.93
N ALA A 31 20.91 -19.09 -2.64
CA ALA A 31 21.43 -19.20 -4.00
C ALA A 31 20.72 -18.27 -5.01
N HIS A 32 19.40 -18.11 -4.87
CA HIS A 32 18.62 -17.18 -5.70
C HIS A 32 19.04 -15.72 -5.47
N VAL A 33 19.14 -15.28 -4.22
CA VAL A 33 19.55 -13.91 -3.87
C VAL A 33 21.00 -13.65 -4.24
N GLN A 34 21.88 -14.65 -4.14
CA GLN A 34 23.25 -14.53 -4.66
C GLN A 34 23.25 -14.18 -6.15
N ALA A 35 22.46 -14.87 -6.97
CA ALA A 35 22.34 -14.55 -8.39
C ALA A 35 21.80 -13.13 -8.63
N MET A 36 20.83 -12.68 -7.82
CA MET A 36 20.32 -11.30 -7.89
C MET A 36 21.43 -10.27 -7.60
N VAL A 37 22.25 -10.50 -6.58
CA VAL A 37 23.40 -9.62 -6.28
C VAL A 37 24.45 -9.67 -7.39
N GLU A 38 24.71 -10.84 -7.97
CA GLU A 38 25.64 -10.94 -9.12
C GLU A 38 25.13 -10.19 -10.36
N PHE A 39 23.82 -10.13 -10.59
CA PHE A 39 23.24 -9.24 -11.61
C PHE A 39 23.44 -7.76 -11.25
N GLN A 40 23.30 -7.39 -9.98
CA GLN A 40 23.58 -6.03 -9.51
C GLN A 40 25.06 -5.65 -9.69
N ASP A 41 25.98 -6.57 -9.36
CA ASP A 41 27.43 -6.41 -9.58
C ASP A 41 27.76 -6.20 -11.06
N ALA A 42 26.97 -6.80 -11.96
CA ALA A 42 27.06 -6.62 -13.41
C ALA A 42 26.36 -5.35 -13.93
N GLY A 43 25.74 -4.54 -13.06
CA GLY A 43 25.14 -3.25 -13.38
C GLY A 43 23.63 -3.28 -13.61
N ALA A 44 22.93 -4.37 -13.28
CA ALA A 44 21.48 -4.39 -13.31
C ALA A 44 20.87 -3.65 -12.11
N GLU A 45 19.74 -2.98 -12.32
CA GLU A 45 18.92 -2.46 -11.22
C GLU A 45 18.21 -3.64 -10.52
N VAL A 46 18.44 -3.80 -9.22
CA VAL A 46 17.90 -4.90 -8.42
C VAL A 46 17.25 -4.35 -7.16
N PHE A 47 16.08 -4.86 -6.82
CA PHE A 47 15.35 -4.48 -5.61
C PHE A 47 14.53 -5.66 -5.06
N ASP A 48 14.26 -5.63 -3.76
CA ASP A 48 13.34 -6.55 -3.10
C ASP A 48 11.90 -6.04 -3.22
N TYR A 49 11.01 -6.91 -3.68
CA TYR A 49 9.60 -6.57 -3.87
C TYR A 49 8.69 -7.06 -2.74
N GLY A 50 9.18 -7.03 -1.50
CA GLY A 50 8.34 -7.09 -0.31
C GLY A 50 7.85 -8.47 0.09
N ASN A 51 8.64 -9.52 -0.19
CA ASN A 51 8.36 -10.91 0.17
C ASN A 51 9.33 -11.49 1.22
N SER A 52 10.22 -10.66 1.79
CA SER A 52 11.26 -11.04 2.76
C SER A 52 12.35 -11.98 2.24
N ILE A 53 12.53 -12.14 0.93
CA ILE A 53 13.53 -13.07 0.38
C ILE A 53 14.95 -12.75 0.86
N ARG A 54 15.30 -11.46 1.03
CA ARG A 54 16.60 -11.03 1.56
C ARG A 54 16.87 -11.59 2.95
N ASP A 55 15.90 -11.52 3.85
CA ASP A 55 16.07 -12.06 5.21
C ASP A 55 16.13 -13.60 5.21
N GLU A 56 15.33 -14.26 4.38
CA GLU A 56 15.39 -15.72 4.25
C GLU A 56 16.72 -16.20 3.64
N ALA A 57 17.29 -15.46 2.69
CA ALA A 57 18.61 -15.72 2.14
C ALA A 57 19.73 -15.54 3.18
N ARG A 58 19.64 -14.50 4.02
CA ARG A 58 20.55 -14.30 5.16
C ARG A 58 20.52 -15.49 6.11
N LYS A 59 19.33 -15.98 6.46
CA LYS A 59 19.17 -17.20 7.29
C LYS A 59 19.69 -18.46 6.59
N GLY A 60 19.59 -18.50 5.26
CA GLY A 60 20.17 -19.54 4.41
C GLY A 60 21.69 -19.47 4.27
N GLY A 61 22.35 -18.46 4.87
CA GLY A 61 23.81 -18.33 4.91
C GLY A 61 24.41 -17.41 3.85
N TYR A 62 23.63 -16.53 3.22
CA TYR A 62 24.16 -15.53 2.27
C TYR A 62 24.25 -14.13 2.90
N ASP A 63 25.48 -13.66 3.14
CA ASP A 63 25.73 -12.45 3.93
C ASP A 63 25.49 -11.13 3.17
N ARG A 64 25.54 -11.13 1.83
CA ARG A 64 25.31 -9.94 0.98
C ARG A 64 23.82 -9.70 0.68
N ALA A 65 22.91 -10.37 1.38
CA ALA A 65 21.48 -10.38 1.03
C ALA A 65 20.77 -9.02 1.08
N PHE A 66 21.34 -8.02 1.77
CA PHE A 66 20.77 -6.67 1.89
C PHE A 66 21.53 -5.61 1.08
N GLU A 67 22.40 -6.01 0.13
CA GLU A 67 23.13 -5.07 -0.74
C GLU A 67 22.24 -4.41 -1.82
N PHE A 68 21.01 -4.90 -2.01
CA PHE A 68 19.98 -4.22 -2.79
C PHE A 68 18.79 -3.78 -1.92
N PRO A 69 18.20 -2.62 -2.22
CA PRO A 69 17.17 -2.01 -1.39
C PRO A 69 15.80 -2.68 -1.56
N GLY A 70 14.90 -2.45 -0.61
CA GLY A 70 13.47 -2.67 -0.84
C GLY A 70 12.89 -1.64 -1.81
N PHE A 71 11.84 -2.03 -2.55
CA PHE A 71 11.20 -1.14 -3.52
C PHE A 71 10.59 0.13 -2.89
N VAL A 72 10.22 0.09 -1.60
CA VAL A 72 9.62 1.25 -0.93
C VAL A 72 10.63 2.37 -0.68
N PRO A 73 11.75 2.13 0.03
CA PRO A 73 12.79 3.16 0.14
C PRO A 73 13.34 3.60 -1.21
N ALA A 74 13.40 2.70 -2.21
CA ALA A 74 13.95 3.02 -3.52
C ALA A 74 13.01 3.88 -4.40
N TYR A 75 11.70 3.62 -4.40
CA TYR A 75 10.79 4.20 -5.41
C TYR A 75 9.45 4.72 -4.87
N ILE A 76 8.87 4.08 -3.86
CA ILE A 76 7.47 4.35 -3.47
C ILE A 76 7.33 5.39 -2.37
N ARG A 77 8.34 5.55 -1.51
CA ARG A 77 8.25 6.46 -0.36
C ARG A 77 7.90 7.91 -0.70
N PRO A 78 8.37 8.51 -1.82
CA PRO A 78 7.93 9.84 -2.22
C PRO A 78 6.41 9.93 -2.40
N LEU A 79 5.78 8.89 -2.95
CA LEU A 79 4.32 8.81 -3.09
C LEU A 79 3.65 8.76 -1.72
N PHE A 80 4.18 7.96 -0.78
CA PHE A 80 3.65 7.91 0.59
C PHE A 80 3.74 9.24 1.33
N CYS A 81 4.76 10.06 1.06
CA CYS A 81 4.86 11.40 1.62
C CYS A 81 3.70 12.32 1.17
N GLU A 82 3.04 12.02 0.05
CA GLU A 82 1.85 12.72 -0.44
C GLU A 82 0.53 12.08 0.00
N GLY A 83 0.59 11.02 0.81
CA GLY A 83 -0.56 10.18 1.15
C GLY A 83 -1.08 9.34 -0.02
N LEU A 84 -0.34 9.25 -1.14
CA LEU A 84 -0.67 8.35 -2.24
C LEU A 84 -0.50 6.90 -1.78
N GLY A 85 -1.31 6.01 -2.34
CA GLY A 85 -1.29 4.59 -2.03
C GLY A 85 -2.38 3.85 -2.78
N PRO A 86 -2.53 2.53 -2.56
CA PRO A 86 -3.34 1.65 -3.39
C PRO A 86 -4.85 1.75 -3.09
N PHE A 87 -5.40 2.96 -3.20
CA PHE A 87 -6.82 3.29 -3.12
C PHE A 87 -7.59 2.54 -4.20
N ARG A 88 -8.70 1.91 -3.80
CA ARG A 88 -9.49 1.04 -4.68
C ARG A 88 -10.96 1.10 -4.34
N TRP A 89 -11.78 0.72 -5.30
CA TRP A 89 -13.21 0.53 -5.08
C TRP A 89 -13.75 -0.66 -5.88
N ALA A 90 -14.89 -1.17 -5.46
CA ALA A 90 -15.62 -2.22 -6.18
C ALA A 90 -17.11 -1.90 -6.26
N ALA A 91 -17.72 -2.20 -7.40
CA ALA A 91 -19.14 -1.99 -7.65
C ALA A 91 -19.95 -3.19 -7.11
N LEU A 92 -20.80 -2.97 -6.10
CA LEU A 92 -21.60 -4.06 -5.51
C LEU A 92 -22.72 -4.56 -6.43
N SER A 93 -22.98 -3.86 -7.54
CA SER A 93 -23.92 -4.29 -8.58
C SER A 93 -23.42 -5.52 -9.34
N GLY A 94 -22.11 -5.75 -9.37
CA GLY A 94 -21.48 -6.73 -10.25
C GLY A 94 -21.40 -6.27 -11.71
N ASP A 95 -21.82 -5.04 -12.03
CA ASP A 95 -21.87 -4.54 -13.40
C ASP A 95 -20.62 -3.71 -13.74
N PRO A 96 -19.83 -4.10 -14.77
CA PRO A 96 -18.60 -3.40 -15.13
C PRO A 96 -18.83 -1.97 -15.62
N GLU A 97 -20.04 -1.65 -16.07
CA GLU A 97 -20.41 -0.29 -16.47
C GLU A 97 -20.32 0.70 -15.30
N ASP A 98 -20.56 0.26 -14.06
CA ASP A 98 -20.42 1.13 -12.90
C ASP A 98 -18.94 1.55 -12.71
N ILE A 99 -17.98 0.66 -13.00
CA ILE A 99 -16.56 1.00 -12.99
C ILE A 99 -16.23 1.98 -14.12
N ARG A 100 -16.76 1.77 -15.32
CA ARG A 100 -16.57 2.70 -16.44
C ARG A 100 -17.09 4.10 -16.11
N VAL A 101 -18.26 4.20 -15.46
CA VAL A 101 -18.83 5.48 -15.00
C VAL A 101 -17.92 6.14 -13.97
N THR A 102 -17.38 5.38 -12.99
CA THR A 102 -16.44 5.95 -12.02
C THR A 102 -15.11 6.38 -12.64
N ASP A 103 -14.59 5.64 -13.63
CA ASP A 103 -13.35 5.98 -14.32
C ASP A 103 -13.48 7.33 -15.04
N GLU A 104 -14.55 7.52 -15.81
CA GLU A 104 -14.81 8.78 -16.51
C GLU A 104 -15.07 9.94 -15.54
N ALA A 105 -15.83 9.70 -14.48
CA ALA A 105 -16.10 10.74 -13.48
C ALA A 105 -14.81 11.17 -12.73
N LEU A 106 -13.85 10.27 -12.53
CA LEU A 106 -12.54 10.63 -11.97
C LEU A 106 -11.71 11.49 -12.92
N LYS A 107 -11.73 11.19 -14.23
CA LYS A 107 -11.06 12.02 -15.24
C LYS A 107 -11.64 13.43 -15.29
N GLU A 108 -12.96 13.55 -15.17
CA GLU A 108 -13.64 14.86 -15.07
C GLU A 108 -13.30 15.60 -13.78
N LEU A 109 -13.19 14.89 -12.65
CA LEU A 109 -12.83 15.48 -11.35
C LEU A 109 -11.38 15.97 -11.32
N PHE A 110 -10.47 15.26 -11.98
CA PHE A 110 -9.03 15.55 -12.02
C PHE A 110 -8.54 15.78 -13.46
N PRO A 111 -9.01 16.84 -14.15
CA PRO A 111 -8.76 17.02 -15.59
C PRO A 111 -7.28 17.24 -15.93
N GLU A 112 -6.50 17.80 -15.00
CA GLU A 112 -5.08 18.09 -15.19
C GLU A 112 -4.16 16.90 -14.82
N ASN A 113 -4.70 15.84 -14.20
CA ASN A 113 -3.91 14.70 -13.75
C ASN A 113 -3.69 13.69 -14.90
N THR A 114 -2.79 14.04 -15.82
CA THR A 114 -2.47 13.20 -17.00
C THR A 114 -2.02 11.79 -16.64
N HIS A 115 -1.33 11.61 -15.51
CA HIS A 115 -0.91 10.28 -15.05
C HIS A 115 -2.11 9.41 -14.66
N LEU A 116 -3.08 9.96 -13.92
CA LEU A 116 -4.33 9.27 -13.59
C LEU A 116 -5.11 8.87 -14.84
N HIS A 117 -5.19 9.75 -15.84
CA HIS A 117 -5.92 9.46 -17.08
C HIS A 117 -5.29 8.28 -17.83
N ASN A 118 -3.96 8.33 -18.04
CA ASN A 118 -3.20 7.25 -18.66
C ASN A 118 -3.36 5.91 -17.90
N TRP A 119 -3.37 5.97 -16.56
CA TRP A 119 -3.58 4.79 -15.73
C TRP A 119 -4.98 4.19 -15.93
N LEU A 120 -6.03 5.00 -15.89
CA LEU A 120 -7.40 4.53 -16.07
C LEU A 120 -7.63 3.98 -17.49
N ASP A 121 -7.06 4.62 -18.52
CA ASP A 121 -7.14 4.13 -19.90
C ASP A 121 -6.43 2.78 -20.06
N ALA A 122 -5.21 2.65 -19.53
CA ALA A 122 -4.48 1.39 -19.55
C ALA A 122 -5.21 0.30 -18.76
N ALA A 123 -5.81 0.64 -17.61
CA ALA A 123 -6.53 -0.31 -16.78
C ALA A 123 -7.86 -0.73 -17.44
N ALA A 124 -8.50 0.11 -18.24
CA ALA A 124 -9.68 -0.26 -19.03
C ALA A 124 -9.33 -1.16 -20.23
N ASP A 125 -8.16 -0.97 -20.85
CA ASP A 125 -7.70 -1.75 -22.01
C ASP A 125 -7.05 -3.09 -21.61
N ARG A 126 -6.42 -3.17 -20.43
CA ARG A 126 -5.51 -4.28 -20.07
C ARG A 126 -5.96 -5.14 -18.89
N VAL A 127 -6.89 -4.68 -18.06
CA VAL A 127 -7.25 -5.38 -16.81
C VAL A 127 -8.64 -5.99 -16.95
N GLU A 128 -8.66 -7.32 -17.01
CA GLU A 128 -9.90 -8.11 -16.90
C GLU A 128 -10.39 -8.11 -15.46
N PHE A 129 -11.72 -8.07 -15.27
CA PHE A 129 -12.31 -8.10 -13.94
C PHE A 129 -12.34 -9.53 -13.37
N GLU A 130 -12.08 -9.64 -12.07
CA GLU A 130 -12.17 -10.89 -11.30
C GLU A 130 -13.21 -10.75 -10.18
N GLY A 131 -14.34 -11.47 -10.30
CA GLY A 131 -15.43 -11.36 -9.33
C GLY A 131 -16.24 -10.07 -9.50
N LEU A 132 -16.42 -9.29 -8.44
CA LEU A 132 -17.05 -7.96 -8.55
C LEU A 132 -16.12 -7.03 -9.35
N PRO A 133 -16.62 -6.30 -10.36
CA PRO A 133 -15.82 -5.28 -11.04
C PRO A 133 -15.25 -4.28 -10.04
N ALA A 134 -13.94 -4.10 -10.09
CA ALA A 134 -13.18 -3.29 -9.15
C ALA A 134 -12.07 -2.54 -9.88
N ARG A 135 -11.69 -1.39 -9.35
CA ARG A 135 -10.62 -0.56 -9.88
C ARG A 135 -9.66 -0.18 -8.76
N ILE A 136 -8.39 -0.22 -9.09
CA ILE A 136 -7.29 0.33 -8.30
C ILE A 136 -6.86 1.64 -8.98
N CYS A 137 -6.67 2.70 -8.21
CA CYS A 137 -6.13 3.98 -8.70
C CYS A 137 -5.46 4.69 -7.53
N TRP A 138 -4.18 5.02 -7.66
CA TRP A 138 -3.46 5.66 -6.58
C TRP A 138 -3.90 7.12 -6.45
N LEU A 139 -4.53 7.43 -5.31
CA LEU A 139 -4.97 8.79 -4.95
C LEU A 139 -4.38 9.19 -3.60
N GLY A 140 -3.99 10.46 -3.48
CA GLY A 140 -3.29 11.02 -2.34
C GLY A 140 -4.15 11.73 -1.32
N TYR A 141 -3.50 12.37 -0.33
CA TYR A 141 -4.18 13.28 0.58
C TYR A 141 -4.78 14.46 -0.21
N GLY A 142 -6.07 14.73 0.01
CA GLY A 142 -6.85 15.69 -0.75
C GLY A 142 -7.68 15.08 -1.88
N GLU A 143 -7.18 14.04 -2.54
CA GLU A 143 -7.88 13.43 -3.68
C GLU A 143 -8.87 12.33 -3.25
N ARG A 144 -8.50 11.51 -2.26
CA ARG A 144 -9.33 10.36 -1.82
C ARG A 144 -10.73 10.78 -1.34
N HIS A 145 -10.84 11.83 -0.54
CA HIS A 145 -12.15 12.29 -0.04
C HIS A 145 -13.02 12.86 -1.16
N GLN A 146 -12.42 13.58 -2.13
CA GLN A 146 -13.14 14.09 -3.29
C GLN A 146 -13.69 12.94 -4.15
N ALA A 147 -12.88 11.91 -4.40
CA ALA A 147 -13.30 10.70 -5.10
C ALA A 147 -14.42 9.96 -4.35
N GLY A 148 -14.30 9.77 -3.03
CA GLY A 148 -15.33 9.11 -2.24
C GLY A 148 -16.67 9.86 -2.23
N LEU A 149 -16.64 11.19 -2.10
CA LEU A 149 -17.83 12.04 -2.19
C LEU A 149 -18.45 12.01 -3.58
N LEU A 150 -17.63 12.00 -4.63
CA LEU A 150 -18.08 11.83 -6.01
C LEU A 150 -18.81 10.49 -6.18
N PHE A 151 -18.22 9.38 -5.75
CA PHE A 151 -18.83 8.06 -5.86
C PHE A 151 -20.16 7.97 -5.10
N ASN A 152 -20.22 8.53 -3.89
CA ASN A 152 -21.47 8.59 -3.13
C ASN A 152 -22.55 9.39 -3.87
N ARG A 153 -22.18 10.49 -4.53
CA ARG A 153 -23.12 11.26 -5.38
C ARG A 153 -23.60 10.47 -6.58
N LEU A 154 -22.71 9.75 -7.28
CA LEU A 154 -23.09 8.91 -8.43
C LEU A 154 -24.10 7.83 -8.03
N VAL A 155 -23.96 7.26 -6.83
CA VAL A 155 -24.94 6.30 -6.27
C VAL A 155 -26.27 7.00 -5.98
N ALA A 156 -26.25 8.17 -5.34
CA ALA A 156 -27.46 8.94 -5.03
C ALA A 156 -28.23 9.38 -6.28
N GLU A 157 -27.51 9.71 -7.36
CA GLU A 157 -28.07 10.10 -8.67
C GLU A 157 -28.52 8.88 -9.51
N GLY A 158 -28.22 7.66 -9.09
CA GLY A 158 -28.51 6.44 -9.85
C GLY A 158 -27.68 6.28 -11.12
N LYS A 159 -26.53 6.97 -11.22
CA LYS A 159 -25.58 6.84 -12.35
C LYS A 159 -24.77 5.56 -12.28
N VAL A 160 -24.62 5.00 -11.08
CA VAL A 160 -24.16 3.63 -10.85
C VAL A 160 -25.30 2.82 -10.23
N LYS A 161 -25.36 1.52 -10.50
CA LYS A 161 -26.55 0.69 -10.26
C LYS A 161 -26.72 0.25 -8.81
N ALA A 162 -25.66 0.28 -8.00
CA ALA A 162 -25.68 -0.12 -6.60
C ALA A 162 -24.61 0.65 -5.80
N PRO A 163 -24.59 0.54 -4.45
CA PRO A 163 -23.52 1.09 -3.64
C PRO A 163 -22.12 0.62 -4.06
N ILE A 164 -21.12 1.45 -3.78
CA ILE A 164 -19.71 1.18 -4.06
C ILE A 164 -18.97 0.98 -2.74
N VAL A 165 -18.16 -0.07 -2.63
CA VAL A 165 -17.22 -0.23 -1.51
C VAL A 165 -15.90 0.44 -1.86
N ILE A 166 -15.34 1.20 -0.93
CA ILE A 166 -14.10 1.98 -1.11
C ILE A 166 -13.12 1.56 -0.02
N GLY A 167 -11.92 1.13 -0.41
CA GLY A 167 -10.90 0.69 0.51
C GLY A 167 -9.50 0.79 -0.08
N ARG A 168 -8.59 -0.04 0.43
CA ARG A 168 -7.19 -0.12 0.01
C ARG A 168 -6.56 -1.41 0.50
N ASP A 169 -5.33 -1.66 0.08
CA ASP A 169 -4.45 -2.61 0.78
C ASP A 169 -4.09 -2.07 2.19
N HIS A 170 -3.57 -2.95 3.04
CA HIS A 170 -2.92 -2.60 4.30
C HIS A 170 -1.53 -1.97 4.06
N LEU A 171 -0.92 -2.20 2.90
CA LEU A 171 0.19 -1.40 2.39
C LEU A 171 -0.33 -0.02 1.99
N ASP A 172 -0.09 0.98 2.81
CA ASP A 172 -0.39 2.38 2.51
C ASP A 172 0.44 3.30 3.43
N SER A 173 0.56 4.56 3.04
CA SER A 173 1.42 5.58 3.66
C SER A 173 1.34 5.64 5.20
N GLY A 174 0.16 5.47 5.79
CA GLY A 174 -0.06 5.62 7.24
C GLY A 174 -0.43 4.34 7.98
N SER A 175 -0.52 3.20 7.31
CA SER A 175 -1.24 2.03 7.83
C SER A 175 -0.39 0.81 8.12
N VAL A 176 0.94 0.91 8.03
CA VAL A 176 1.84 -0.24 8.22
C VAL A 176 3.16 0.17 8.89
N ALA A 177 3.62 -0.70 9.78
CA ALA A 177 5.00 -0.77 10.25
C ALA A 177 5.59 -2.12 9.82
N SER A 178 6.64 -2.08 9.01
CA SER A 178 7.26 -3.24 8.36
C SER A 178 8.72 -2.91 7.98
N PRO A 179 9.69 -3.13 8.90
CA PRO A 179 11.09 -2.74 8.73
C PRO A 179 11.82 -3.39 7.55
N TYR A 180 11.25 -4.44 6.96
CA TYR A 180 11.80 -5.18 5.82
C TYR A 180 11.09 -4.84 4.50
N ARG A 181 10.17 -3.87 4.52
CA ARG A 181 9.36 -3.47 3.36
C ARG A 181 8.97 -1.99 3.44
N GLU A 182 7.77 -1.65 3.91
CA GLU A 182 7.24 -0.28 3.79
C GLU A 182 7.97 0.76 4.63
N THR A 183 8.49 0.36 5.78
CA THR A 183 9.18 1.25 6.72
C THR A 183 10.67 0.93 6.83
N GLU A 184 11.22 0.24 5.83
CA GLU A 184 12.66 -0.03 5.74
C GLU A 184 13.47 1.25 5.56
N ALA A 185 14.45 1.51 6.42
CA ALA A 185 15.32 2.68 6.35
C ALA A 185 14.53 4.01 6.39
N MET A 186 13.74 4.21 7.45
CA MET A 186 13.14 5.52 7.70
C MET A 186 14.24 6.55 8.00
N ALA A 187 14.08 7.81 7.56
CA ALA A 187 15.09 8.86 7.69
C ALA A 187 15.52 9.17 9.14
N ASP A 188 14.70 8.83 10.13
CA ASP A 188 14.96 8.98 11.56
C ASP A 188 15.22 7.64 12.29
N GLY A 189 15.26 6.52 11.56
CA GLY A 189 15.40 5.17 12.13
C GLY A 189 14.14 4.63 12.82
N SER A 190 12.97 5.24 12.58
CA SER A 190 11.68 4.82 13.17
C SER A 190 11.06 3.55 12.56
N ASP A 191 11.85 2.75 11.85
CA ASP A 191 11.41 1.61 11.04
C ASP A 191 10.41 0.68 11.76
N ALA A 192 10.70 0.37 13.03
CA ALA A 192 9.95 -0.61 13.83
C ALA A 192 8.82 0.00 14.69
N ILE A 193 8.58 1.31 14.63
CA ILE A 193 7.54 1.96 15.43
C ILE A 193 6.15 1.58 14.89
N ALA A 194 5.44 0.74 15.65
CA ALA A 194 4.12 0.21 15.30
C ALA A 194 2.94 1.01 15.87
N ASP A 195 3.16 2.16 16.50
CA ASP A 195 2.08 3.02 16.98
C ASP A 195 1.21 3.55 15.83
N TRP A 196 1.83 3.90 14.70
CA TRP A 196 1.17 4.46 13.52
C TRP A 196 0.05 3.61 12.92
N PRO A 197 0.24 2.31 12.59
CA PRO A 197 -0.85 1.47 12.11
C PRO A 197 -1.98 1.30 13.14
N LEU A 198 -1.68 1.28 14.44
CA LEU A 198 -2.69 1.21 15.49
C LEU A 198 -3.50 2.51 15.58
N LEU A 199 -2.84 3.67 15.51
CA LEU A 199 -3.49 4.97 15.43
C LEU A 199 -4.32 5.12 14.15
N ASN A 200 -3.84 4.59 13.02
CA ASN A 200 -4.61 4.54 11.78
C ASN A 200 -5.93 3.77 11.97
N ALA A 201 -5.90 2.62 12.67
CA ALA A 201 -7.10 1.83 12.94
C ALA A 201 -8.10 2.56 13.83
N LEU A 202 -7.61 3.12 14.95
CA LEU A 202 -8.44 3.88 15.88
C LEU A 202 -9.06 5.12 15.20
N THR A 203 -8.26 5.80 14.39
CA THR A 203 -8.72 6.97 13.63
C THR A 203 -9.75 6.57 12.58
N ALA A 204 -9.52 5.50 11.81
CA ALA A 204 -10.48 5.00 10.83
C ALA A 204 -11.82 4.59 11.47
N ALA A 205 -11.77 3.89 12.62
CA ALA A 205 -12.96 3.52 13.37
C ALA A 205 -13.74 4.75 13.85
N SER A 206 -13.05 5.72 14.44
CA SER A 206 -13.67 6.98 14.90
C SER A 206 -14.18 7.88 13.76
N SER A 207 -13.59 7.77 12.56
CA SER A 207 -14.00 8.49 11.35
C SER A 207 -15.24 7.89 10.69
N GLY A 208 -15.66 6.69 11.11
CA GLY A 208 -16.89 6.05 10.66
C GLY A 208 -16.71 5.08 9.49
N ALA A 209 -15.52 4.49 9.32
CA ALA A 209 -15.33 3.35 8.42
C ALA A 209 -16.40 2.27 8.65
N THR A 210 -16.84 1.61 7.58
CA THR A 210 -17.82 0.52 7.68
C THR A 210 -17.18 -0.70 8.36
N TRP A 211 -15.92 -0.99 8.08
CA TRP A 211 -15.12 -1.91 8.88
C TRP A 211 -13.64 -1.53 8.90
N VAL A 212 -12.97 -1.96 9.96
CA VAL A 212 -11.54 -1.73 10.23
C VAL A 212 -10.92 -3.07 10.62
N SER A 213 -9.70 -3.32 10.19
CA SER A 213 -8.95 -4.54 10.49
C SER A 213 -7.54 -4.20 10.97
N ILE A 214 -7.04 -4.96 11.95
CA ILE A 214 -5.64 -4.91 12.39
C ILE A 214 -5.08 -6.32 12.21
N HIS A 215 -4.05 -6.45 11.39
CA HIS A 215 -3.42 -7.72 11.06
C HIS A 215 -1.92 -7.68 11.39
N HIS A 216 -1.35 -8.88 11.51
CA HIS A 216 0.05 -9.09 11.81
C HIS A 216 0.68 -10.04 10.78
N GLY A 217 1.86 -9.69 10.30
CA GLY A 217 2.71 -10.55 9.46
C GLY A 217 2.30 -10.66 7.99
N GLY A 218 1.37 -9.84 7.51
CA GLY A 218 1.03 -9.80 6.09
C GLY A 218 2.22 -9.33 5.25
N GLY A 219 2.38 -9.95 4.07
CA GLY A 219 3.48 -9.70 3.16
C GLY A 219 4.80 -10.34 3.58
N VAL A 220 5.32 -9.93 4.73
CA VAL A 220 6.69 -10.24 5.18
C VAL A 220 6.80 -11.43 6.13
N GLY A 221 5.68 -11.95 6.63
CA GLY A 221 5.60 -13.10 7.54
C GLY A 221 5.44 -12.72 9.01
N ILE A 222 5.09 -13.71 9.83
CA ILE A 222 4.82 -13.57 11.28
C ILE A 222 6.02 -12.91 11.99
N GLY A 223 5.74 -11.88 12.78
CA GLY A 223 6.71 -11.16 13.62
C GLY A 223 7.34 -9.95 12.96
N ARG A 224 7.01 -9.66 11.69
CA ARG A 224 7.73 -8.67 10.87
C ARG A 224 6.91 -7.46 10.42
N SER A 225 5.59 -7.50 10.58
CA SER A 225 4.73 -6.36 10.24
C SER A 225 3.49 -6.28 11.12
N ILE A 226 3.07 -5.04 11.41
CA ILE A 226 1.77 -4.71 12.00
C ILE A 226 1.11 -3.70 11.07
N HIS A 227 -0.13 -3.97 10.64
CA HIS A 227 -0.77 -3.13 9.63
C HIS A 227 -2.30 -3.18 9.65
N THR A 228 -2.91 -2.11 9.17
CA THR A 228 -4.33 -1.81 9.31
C THR A 228 -5.01 -1.64 7.96
N GLY A 229 -6.21 -2.18 7.85
CA GLY A 229 -7.12 -1.97 6.72
C GLY A 229 -8.32 -1.15 7.16
N GLN A 230 -8.88 -0.41 6.20
CA GLN A 230 -10.16 0.27 6.34
C GLN A 230 -10.96 0.11 5.06
N VAL A 231 -12.28 0.01 5.20
CA VAL A 231 -13.20 0.10 4.07
C VAL A 231 -14.45 0.87 4.50
N SER A 232 -14.99 1.66 3.57
CA SER A 232 -16.26 2.37 3.72
C SER A 232 -17.18 2.11 2.54
N VAL A 233 -18.48 2.22 2.77
CA VAL A 233 -19.51 2.10 1.73
C VAL A 233 -19.99 3.50 1.33
N ALA A 234 -20.01 3.76 0.03
CA ALA A 234 -20.73 4.86 -0.59
C ALA A 234 -22.11 4.35 -1.02
N ASP A 235 -23.13 4.62 -0.21
CA ASP A 235 -24.51 4.13 -0.41
C ASP A 235 -25.49 5.22 -0.88
N GLY A 236 -24.98 6.41 -1.21
CA GLY A 236 -25.77 7.54 -1.67
C GLY A 236 -26.39 8.37 -0.55
N THR A 237 -26.21 7.99 0.71
CA THR A 237 -26.79 8.73 1.84
C THR A 237 -25.91 9.90 2.29
N GLU A 238 -26.55 10.89 2.92
CA GLU A 238 -25.86 12.01 3.58
C GLU A 238 -24.93 11.52 4.71
N LEU A 239 -25.33 10.47 5.43
CA LEU A 239 -24.48 9.87 6.46
C LEU A 239 -23.21 9.27 5.87
N ALA A 240 -23.30 8.57 4.74
CA ALA A 240 -22.13 8.05 4.04
C ALA A 240 -21.22 9.19 3.56
N ALA A 241 -21.77 10.30 3.04
CA ALA A 241 -20.98 11.46 2.64
C ALA A 241 -20.12 11.99 3.80
N GLN A 242 -20.72 12.21 4.97
CA GLN A 242 -20.00 12.70 6.16
C GLN A 242 -18.92 11.73 6.66
N LYS A 243 -19.19 10.42 6.60
CA LYS A 243 -18.23 9.37 6.98
C LYS A 243 -17.07 9.30 5.99
N LEU A 244 -17.36 9.31 4.69
CA LEU A 244 -16.37 9.26 3.61
C LEU A 244 -15.44 10.47 3.64
N GLU A 245 -15.99 11.67 3.82
CA GLU A 245 -15.19 12.89 3.94
C GLU A 245 -14.17 12.77 5.08
N ARG A 246 -14.62 12.38 6.28
CA ARG A 246 -13.75 12.25 7.46
C ARG A 246 -12.73 11.14 7.28
N LEU A 247 -13.18 9.95 6.91
CA LEU A 247 -12.33 8.77 6.78
C LEU A 247 -11.28 8.95 5.71
N LEU A 248 -11.66 9.39 4.50
CA LEU A 248 -10.76 9.52 3.37
C LEU A 248 -9.92 10.81 3.41
N THR A 249 -10.17 11.68 4.39
CA THR A 249 -9.23 12.73 4.80
C THR A 249 -8.23 12.19 5.82
N ASN A 250 -8.71 11.55 6.89
CA ASN A 250 -7.88 11.13 8.02
C ASN A 250 -6.95 9.96 7.69
N ASP A 251 -7.41 9.01 6.86
CA ASP A 251 -6.65 7.81 6.50
C ASP A 251 -5.33 8.13 5.75
N PRO A 252 -5.33 8.83 4.58
CA PRO A 252 -4.09 9.29 3.96
C PRO A 252 -3.39 10.38 4.80
N GLY A 253 -4.14 11.14 5.61
CA GLY A 253 -3.58 12.17 6.49
C GLY A 253 -2.62 11.59 7.53
N MET A 254 -2.94 10.40 8.07
CA MET A 254 -2.04 9.67 8.97
C MET A 254 -0.69 9.37 8.29
N GLY A 255 -0.70 9.05 6.99
CA GLY A 255 0.51 8.81 6.22
C GLY A 255 1.38 10.05 6.08
N VAL A 256 0.78 11.20 5.76
CA VAL A 256 1.50 12.48 5.69
C VAL A 256 2.08 12.85 7.06
N ILE A 257 1.29 12.73 8.14
CA ILE A 257 1.74 13.03 9.51
C ILE A 257 2.92 12.14 9.90
N ARG A 258 2.83 10.83 9.66
CA ARG A 258 3.88 9.86 9.97
C ARG A 258 5.20 10.19 9.27
N HIS A 259 5.15 10.52 7.99
CA HIS A 259 6.36 10.84 7.22
C HIS A 259 6.89 12.24 7.55
N ALA A 260 6.03 13.21 7.87
CA ALA A 260 6.46 14.50 8.38
C ALA A 260 7.20 14.34 9.72
N ASP A 261 6.67 13.52 10.64
CA ASP A 261 7.31 13.22 11.94
C ASP A 261 8.70 12.60 11.77
N ALA A 262 8.82 11.64 10.85
CA ALA A 262 10.09 11.01 10.50
C ALA A 262 11.09 11.97 9.80
N GLY A 263 10.66 13.17 9.42
CA GLY A 263 11.53 14.23 8.92
C GLY A 263 11.69 14.26 7.39
N TYR A 264 10.71 13.76 6.65
CA TYR A 264 10.67 13.83 5.19
C TYR A 264 10.15 15.20 4.72
N GLN A 265 11.01 16.00 4.07
CA GLN A 265 10.67 17.35 3.59
C GLN A 265 9.39 17.37 2.75
N ARG A 266 9.24 16.43 1.81
CA ARG A 266 8.05 16.38 0.95
C ARG A 266 6.75 16.22 1.75
N ALA A 267 6.75 15.43 2.82
CA ALA A 267 5.56 15.27 3.66
C ALA A 267 5.24 16.54 4.46
N VAL A 268 6.28 17.29 4.89
CA VAL A 268 6.12 18.60 5.52
C VAL A 268 5.55 19.62 4.54
N ASP A 269 6.03 19.62 3.30
CA ASP A 269 5.52 20.51 2.24
C ASP A 269 4.06 20.18 1.92
N VAL A 270 3.73 18.90 1.71
CA VAL A 270 2.35 18.44 1.48
C VAL A 270 1.44 18.83 2.63
N ALA A 271 1.91 18.70 3.87
CA ALA A 271 1.14 19.11 5.04
C ALA A 271 0.80 20.61 5.01
N ALA A 272 1.76 21.46 4.64
CA ALA A 272 1.55 22.90 4.49
C ALA A 272 0.67 23.25 3.28
N GLU A 273 0.93 22.65 2.12
CA GLU A 273 0.22 22.88 0.85
C GLU A 273 -1.26 22.48 0.94
N ARG A 274 -1.56 21.34 1.59
CA ARG A 274 -2.90 20.73 1.59
C ARG A 274 -3.63 20.85 2.93
N GLY A 275 -3.01 21.49 3.94
CA GLY A 275 -3.64 21.80 5.21
C GLY A 275 -3.70 20.64 6.21
N VAL A 276 -2.77 19.69 6.16
CA VAL A 276 -2.64 18.63 7.18
C VAL A 276 -2.15 19.27 8.48
N ARG A 277 -2.90 19.09 9.57
CA ARG A 277 -2.52 19.62 10.87
C ARG A 277 -1.47 18.72 11.55
N VAL A 278 -0.22 19.15 11.54
CA VAL A 278 0.89 18.54 12.29
C VAL A 278 1.11 19.33 13.59
N PRO A 279 0.82 18.78 14.79
CA PRO A 279 0.89 19.54 16.05
C PRO A 279 2.30 19.88 16.54
N VAL A 280 3.31 19.22 15.99
CA VAL A 280 4.73 19.38 16.36
C VAL A 280 5.51 19.99 15.20
N THR A 281 6.59 20.72 15.51
CA THR A 281 7.50 21.22 14.47
C THR A 281 8.40 20.08 13.99
N PRO A 282 8.32 19.67 12.70
CA PRO A 282 9.15 18.59 12.17
C PRO A 282 10.64 18.95 12.16
N THR A 283 11.50 17.95 12.36
CA THR A 283 12.95 18.06 12.11
C THR A 283 13.26 17.38 10.79
N ILE A 284 13.73 18.13 9.79
CA ILE A 284 14.05 17.59 8.46
C ILE A 284 15.34 16.78 8.53
N ARG A 285 15.32 15.56 7.97
CA ARG A 285 16.44 14.59 8.06
C ARG A 285 16.89 14.03 6.72
N ASN A 286 16.10 14.21 5.65
CA ASN A 286 16.34 13.59 4.35
C ASN A 286 17.07 14.48 3.34
N THR A 287 17.79 15.51 3.75
CA THR A 287 18.35 16.53 2.84
C THR A 287 19.37 15.98 1.83
N GLU A 288 19.94 14.79 2.09
CA GLU A 288 20.92 14.10 1.22
C GLU A 288 20.32 12.90 0.46
N GLN A 289 19.11 12.48 0.85
CA GLN A 289 18.18 11.57 0.17
C GLN A 289 17.50 12.19 -1.05
N PRO A 290 18.04 12.17 -2.29
CA PRO A 290 17.57 13.13 -3.29
C PRO A 290 16.15 12.84 -3.77
N TRP A 291 15.66 11.60 -3.63
CA TRP A 291 14.53 11.04 -4.39
C TRP A 291 14.09 11.90 -5.59
#